data_AF-A0A958NB85-F1
#
_entry.id   AF-A0A958NB85-F1
#
_cell.length_a   1.000
_cell.length_b   1.000
_cell.length_c   1.000
_cell.angle_alpha   90.00
_cell.angle_beta   90.00
_cell.angle_gamma   90.00
#
_symmetry.space_group_name_H-M   'P 1'
#
loop_
_entity.id
_entity.type
_entity.pdbx_description
1 polymer ?
#
loop_
_entity_poly.entity_id
_entity_poly.type
_entity_poly.pdbx_seq_one_letter_code
_entity_poly.pdbx_strand_id
1 'polypeptide(L)'
;MKRLRLLALLLVFASCAPRVPFTQQIREEYKLTEDELKSIQFYVSHNIVLKRGEKMDKQKATEDGALKIKSGQSVEEIVIKAGTRGVVEKVVDGNRLAISFEVGDNTYLVFGEGKSMNGYYTLQATEWKDGRGTINYGDQLYMSNAGSGSIYLLFKLKKLDQYRKKQKIVKGRKV
;
A
#
# COMPACT_ATOMS: atom_id res chain seq x y z
N MET A 1 -13.26 57.32 16.06
CA MET A 1 -12.59 56.32 15.20
C MET A 1 -12.34 55.06 16.02
N LYS A 2 -12.94 53.91 15.67
CA LYS A 2 -12.39 52.58 15.95
C LYS A 2 -13.27 51.53 15.27
N ARG A 3 -12.84 51.10 14.08
CA ARG A 3 -13.45 50.02 13.32
C ARG A 3 -13.10 48.70 14.03
N LEU A 4 -14.09 48.06 14.65
CA LEU A 4 -13.95 46.73 15.20
C LEU A 4 -14.02 45.73 14.03
N ARG A 5 -12.88 45.19 13.61
CA ARG A 5 -12.81 44.16 12.57
C ARG A 5 -13.10 42.81 13.22
N LEU A 6 -14.28 42.23 12.94
CA LEU A 6 -14.54 40.82 13.22
C LEU A 6 -13.67 39.97 12.30
N LEU A 7 -12.73 39.21 12.87
CA LEU A 7 -11.96 38.19 12.17
C LEU A 7 -12.71 36.86 12.31
N ALA A 8 -13.49 36.47 11.30
CA ALA A 8 -14.15 35.18 11.26
C ALA A 8 -13.11 34.08 10.97
N LEU A 9 -12.78 33.29 11.99
CA LEU A 9 -11.92 32.12 11.87
C LEU A 9 -12.72 30.97 11.23
N LEU A 10 -12.60 30.80 9.92
CA LEU A 10 -13.12 29.65 9.17
C LEU A 10 -12.33 28.39 9.54
N LEU A 11 -12.82 27.65 10.53
CA LEU A 11 -12.41 26.26 10.80
C LEU A 11 -12.90 25.36 9.67
N VAL A 12 -12.04 25.10 8.69
CA VAL A 12 -12.29 24.09 7.65
C VAL A 12 -12.08 22.71 8.29
N PHE A 13 -13.15 22.08 8.78
CA PHE A 13 -13.13 20.68 9.17
C PHE A 13 -12.97 19.82 7.90
N ALA A 14 -11.73 19.47 7.57
CA ALA A 14 -11.44 18.48 6.55
C ALA A 14 -11.90 17.10 7.05
N SER A 15 -13.14 16.72 6.74
CA SER A 15 -13.64 15.36 6.96
C SER A 15 -12.92 14.42 5.98
N CYS A 16 -11.81 13.83 6.42
CA CYS A 16 -11.17 12.74 5.71
C CYS A 16 -12.07 11.51 5.82
N ALA A 17 -12.77 11.16 4.73
CA ALA A 17 -13.52 9.91 4.66
C ALA A 17 -12.62 8.73 5.09
N PRO A 18 -13.09 7.85 5.99
CA PRO A 18 -12.30 6.75 6.51
C PRO A 18 -11.92 5.80 5.37
N ARG A 19 -10.67 5.34 5.38
CA ARG A 19 -10.20 4.28 4.47
C ARG A 19 -10.46 2.94 5.13
N VAL A 20 -10.92 1.97 4.35
CA VAL A 20 -11.20 0.61 4.81
C VAL A 20 -10.28 -0.40 4.12
N PRO A 21 -10.00 -1.56 4.74
CA PRO A 21 -9.25 -2.63 4.07
C PRO A 21 -9.90 -3.04 2.77
N PHE A 22 -9.08 -3.21 1.72
CA PHE A 22 -9.52 -3.84 0.49
C PHE A 22 -9.40 -5.36 0.64
N THR A 23 -10.49 -6.06 0.34
CA THR A 23 -10.60 -7.51 0.56
C THR A 23 -11.09 -8.22 -0.69
N GLN A 24 -10.82 -9.52 -0.78
CA GLN A 24 -11.36 -10.36 -1.86
C GLN A 24 -12.88 -10.34 -1.88
N GLN A 25 -13.51 -10.39 -0.71
CA GLN A 25 -14.97 -10.27 -0.58
C GLN A 25 -15.50 -8.96 -1.19
N ILE A 26 -14.84 -7.81 -0.97
CA ILE A 26 -15.27 -6.54 -1.57
C ILE A 26 -15.16 -6.61 -3.10
N ARG A 27 -14.04 -7.15 -3.63
CA ARG A 27 -13.85 -7.31 -5.07
C ARG A 27 -14.97 -8.14 -5.70
N GLU A 28 -15.34 -9.24 -5.05
CA GLU A 28 -16.37 -10.18 -5.51
C GLU A 28 -17.80 -9.64 -5.34
N GLU A 29 -18.12 -9.03 -4.19
CA GLU A 29 -19.44 -8.45 -3.88
C GLU A 29 -19.83 -7.37 -4.90
N TYR A 30 -18.88 -6.50 -5.24
CA TYR A 30 -19.09 -5.41 -6.21
C TYR A 30 -18.70 -5.78 -7.64
N LYS A 31 -18.23 -7.02 -7.88
CA LYS A 31 -17.80 -7.53 -9.20
C LYS A 31 -16.82 -6.57 -9.91
N LEU A 32 -15.85 -6.04 -9.16
CA LEU A 32 -14.93 -5.03 -9.66
C LEU A 32 -14.12 -5.58 -10.84
N THR A 33 -14.28 -4.92 -11.99
CA THR A 33 -13.54 -5.21 -13.21
C THR A 33 -12.10 -4.71 -13.11
N GLU A 34 -11.22 -5.15 -14.02
CA GLU A 34 -9.83 -4.69 -14.04
C GLU A 34 -9.72 -3.17 -14.24
N ASP A 35 -10.55 -2.60 -15.10
CA ASP A 35 -10.56 -1.16 -15.38
C ASP A 35 -11.03 -0.35 -14.17
N GLU A 36 -12.04 -0.84 -13.45
CA GLU A 36 -12.48 -0.23 -12.19
C GLU A 36 -11.38 -0.31 -11.12
N LEU A 37 -10.70 -1.45 -10.99
CA LEU A 37 -9.57 -1.60 -10.07
C LEU A 37 -8.45 -0.60 -10.37
N LYS A 38 -8.13 -0.40 -11.66
CA LYS A 38 -7.16 0.61 -12.12
C LYS A 38 -7.58 2.05 -11.82
N SER A 39 -8.89 2.32 -11.76
CA SER A 39 -9.42 3.63 -11.39
C SER A 39 -9.44 3.92 -9.88
N ILE A 40 -9.23 2.90 -9.03
CA ILE A 40 -9.24 3.05 -7.57
C ILE A 40 -7.87 3.49 -7.06
N GLN A 41 -7.87 4.52 -6.22
CA GLN A 41 -6.68 4.87 -5.45
C GLN A 41 -6.56 3.98 -4.20
N PHE A 42 -5.48 3.20 -4.15
CA PHE A 42 -5.10 2.41 -2.99
C PHE A 42 -4.11 3.13 -2.09
N TYR A 43 -3.98 2.63 -0.86
CA TYR A 43 -3.06 3.11 0.16
C TYR A 43 -2.50 1.95 0.97
N VAL A 44 -1.24 2.00 1.38
CA VAL A 44 -0.68 0.98 2.28
C VAL A 44 -1.06 1.22 3.75
N SER A 45 -1.34 0.16 4.50
CA SER A 45 -1.74 0.28 5.91
C SER A 45 -0.59 0.68 6.85
N HIS A 46 0.64 0.26 6.55
CA HIS A 46 1.84 0.55 7.35
C HIS A 46 3.04 0.83 6.43
N ASN A 47 4.17 1.25 7.03
CA ASN A 47 5.40 1.49 6.29
C ASN A 47 5.96 0.18 5.71
N ILE A 48 6.36 0.22 4.44
CA ILE A 48 7.16 -0.81 3.79
C ILE A 48 8.54 -0.22 3.61
N VAL A 49 9.55 -0.90 4.13
CA VAL A 49 10.95 -0.53 3.97
C VAL A 49 11.65 -1.65 3.23
N LEU A 50 12.17 -1.35 2.04
CA LEU A 50 12.94 -2.27 1.20
C LEU A 50 14.42 -1.91 1.33
N LYS A 51 15.26 -2.90 1.64
CA LYS A 51 16.70 -2.71 1.79
C LYS A 51 17.46 -3.65 0.87
N ARG A 52 18.44 -3.12 0.14
CA ARG A 52 19.43 -3.90 -0.61
C ARG A 52 20.82 -3.46 -0.14
N GLY A 53 21.64 -4.42 0.26
CA GLY A 53 23.04 -4.17 0.57
C GLY A 53 23.91 -4.50 -0.64
N GLU A 54 24.77 -3.58 -1.05
CA GLU A 54 25.84 -3.85 -2.01
C GLU A 54 27.16 -3.94 -1.25
N LYS A 55 27.84 -5.09 -1.38
CA LYS A 55 29.22 -5.20 -0.96
C LYS A 55 30.05 -4.40 -1.95
N MET A 56 30.67 -3.31 -1.51
CA MET A 56 31.75 -2.74 -2.32
C MET A 56 32.90 -3.74 -2.35
N ASP A 57 33.42 -4.03 -3.54
CA ASP A 57 34.66 -4.76 -3.67
C ASP A 57 35.76 -4.06 -2.88
N LYS A 58 36.59 -4.86 -2.18
CA LYS A 58 37.73 -4.34 -1.43
C LYS A 58 38.69 -3.67 -2.39
N GLN A 59 38.65 -2.34 -2.46
CA GLN A 59 39.66 -1.59 -3.20
C GLN A 59 40.92 -1.54 -2.35
N LYS A 60 41.97 -2.17 -2.87
CA LYS A 60 43.33 -2.10 -2.33
C LYS A 60 44.09 -1.09 -3.17
N ALA A 61 44.57 -0.03 -2.53
CA ALA A 61 45.52 0.90 -3.13
C ALA A 61 46.75 0.98 -2.25
N THR A 62 47.92 1.06 -2.87
CA THR A 62 49.17 1.36 -2.18
C THR A 62 49.53 2.79 -2.54
N GLU A 63 49.47 3.68 -1.56
CA GLU A 63 49.88 5.09 -1.67
C GLU A 63 50.89 5.35 -0.55
N ASP A 64 52.00 6.02 -0.86
CA ASP A 64 53.06 6.39 0.10
C ASP A 64 53.61 5.22 0.94
N GLY A 65 53.72 4.03 0.33
CA GLY A 65 54.25 2.83 1.01
C GLY A 65 53.30 2.20 2.05
N ALA A 66 52.09 2.72 2.18
CA ALA A 66 51.06 2.16 3.07
C ALA A 66 49.93 1.51 2.26
N LEU A 67 49.52 0.32 2.68
CA LEU A 67 48.34 -0.36 2.13
C LEU A 67 47.07 0.30 2.67
N LYS A 68 46.31 0.99 1.81
CA LYS A 68 44.97 1.50 2.13
C LYS A 68 43.93 0.49 1.64
N ILE A 69 43.12 -0.01 2.58
CA ILE A 69 41.95 -0.84 2.28
C ILE A 69 40.70 0.02 2.47
N LYS A 70 39.97 0.29 1.37
CA LYS A 70 38.62 0.85 1.46
C LYS A 70 37.61 -0.30 1.39
N SER A 71 36.92 -0.55 2.50
CA SER A 71 35.73 -1.40 2.54
C SER A 71 34.52 -0.55 2.90
N GLY A 72 33.57 -0.43 1.98
CA GLY A 72 32.28 0.21 2.22
C GLY A 72 31.15 -0.82 2.12
N GLN A 73 30.13 -0.70 2.96
CA GLN A 73 28.83 -1.31 2.70
C GLN A 73 27.91 -0.15 2.31
N SER A 74 27.44 -0.14 1.07
CA SER A 74 26.34 0.75 0.68
C SER A 74 25.05 -0.01 0.93
N VAL A 75 24.11 0.61 1.64
CA VAL A 75 22.76 0.07 1.82
C VAL A 75 21.81 1.03 1.12
N GLU A 76 21.21 0.56 0.03
CA GLU A 76 20.09 1.23 -0.61
C GLU A 76 18.83 0.93 0.20
N GLU A 77 18.03 1.98 0.48
CA GLU A 77 16.79 1.87 1.24
C GLU A 77 15.67 2.65 0.53
N ILE A 78 14.56 1.97 0.27
CA ILE A 78 13.33 2.56 -0.27
C ILE A 78 12.26 2.49 0.82
N VAL A 79 11.60 3.63 1.09
CA VAL A 79 10.59 3.75 2.15
C VAL A 79 9.25 4.18 1.56
N ILE A 80 8.28 3.27 1.56
CA ILE A 80 6.88 3.55 1.21
C ILE A 80 6.13 3.73 2.52
N LYS A 81 5.83 4.98 2.88
CA LYS A 81 5.17 5.31 4.15
C LYS A 81 3.71 4.83 4.18
N ALA A 82 3.19 4.55 5.37
CA ALA A 82 1.77 4.30 5.60
C ALA A 82 0.92 5.41 4.96
N GLY A 83 -0.14 5.03 4.25
CA GLY A 83 -0.99 5.98 3.53
C GLY A 83 -0.39 6.55 2.25
N THR A 84 0.73 6.03 1.74
CA THR A 84 1.23 6.37 0.39
C THR A 84 0.24 5.89 -0.64
N ARG A 85 -0.07 6.76 -1.61
CA ARG A 85 -1.00 6.50 -2.70
C ARG A 85 -0.38 5.51 -3.68
N GLY A 86 -1.11 4.45 -4.00
CA GLY A 86 -0.72 3.50 -5.03
C GLY A 86 -1.84 3.25 -6.03
N VAL A 87 -1.47 2.97 -7.28
CA VAL A 87 -2.38 2.65 -8.39
C VAL A 87 -2.13 1.23 -8.88
N VAL A 88 -3.16 0.56 -9.38
CA VAL A 88 -3.00 -0.76 -10.00
C VAL A 88 -2.30 -0.57 -11.34
N GLU A 89 -1.08 -1.10 -11.45
CA GLU A 89 -0.35 -1.14 -12.71
C GLU A 89 -0.86 -2.29 -13.57
N LYS A 90 -1.05 -3.47 -12.95
CA LYS A 90 -1.64 -4.64 -13.59
C LYS A 90 -2.38 -5.52 -12.58
N VAL A 91 -3.42 -6.16 -13.07
CA VAL A 91 -4.06 -7.28 -12.37
C VAL A 91 -3.20 -8.50 -12.67
N VAL A 92 -2.58 -9.09 -11.64
CA VAL A 92 -1.72 -10.27 -11.82
C VAL A 92 -2.60 -11.50 -12.09
N ASP A 93 -3.69 -11.63 -11.34
CA ASP A 93 -4.73 -12.62 -11.51
C ASP A 93 -5.99 -12.25 -10.68
N GLY A 94 -6.90 -13.22 -10.51
CA GLY A 94 -8.17 -13.05 -9.80
C GLY A 94 -8.06 -12.66 -8.31
N ASN A 95 -6.89 -12.80 -7.68
CA ASN A 95 -6.70 -12.44 -6.28
C ASN A 95 -5.38 -11.71 -5.98
N ARG A 96 -4.63 -11.28 -7.00
CA ARG A 96 -3.40 -10.49 -6.86
C ARG A 96 -3.38 -9.25 -7.76
N LEU A 97 -2.87 -8.16 -7.22
CA LEU A 97 -2.71 -6.86 -7.89
C LEU A 97 -1.26 -6.40 -7.76
N ALA A 98 -0.69 -5.89 -8.85
CA ALA A 98 0.56 -5.13 -8.81
C ALA A 98 0.23 -3.65 -8.59
N ILE A 99 0.70 -3.08 -7.48
CA ILE A 99 0.45 -1.70 -7.08
C ILE A 99 1.75 -0.90 -7.18
N SER A 100 1.72 0.13 -8.01
CA SER A 100 2.83 1.09 -8.13
C SER A 100 2.60 2.30 -7.22
N PHE A 101 3.65 2.76 -6.55
CA PHE A 101 3.65 3.90 -5.62
C PHE A 101 4.50 5.07 -6.11
N GLU A 102 5.23 4.89 -7.20
CA GLU A 102 6.09 5.89 -7.82
C GLU A 102 6.20 5.65 -9.33
N VAL A 103 6.70 6.64 -10.07
CA VAL A 103 6.93 6.49 -11.51
C VAL A 103 8.20 5.71 -11.73
N GLY A 104 8.13 4.64 -12.52
CA GLY A 104 9.27 3.83 -12.90
C GLY A 104 8.82 2.53 -13.54
N ASP A 105 9.72 1.91 -14.30
CA ASP A 105 9.47 0.60 -14.87
C ASP A 105 9.68 -0.47 -13.79
N ASN A 106 8.76 -1.43 -13.71
CA ASN A 106 8.80 -2.51 -12.72
C ASN A 106 8.82 -2.05 -11.25
N THR A 107 8.50 -0.79 -10.94
CA THR A 107 8.48 -0.22 -9.57
C THR A 107 7.13 -0.44 -8.89
N TYR A 108 6.69 -1.70 -8.84
CA TYR A 108 5.45 -2.11 -8.19
C TYR A 108 5.67 -3.17 -7.11
N LEU A 109 4.72 -3.23 -6.17
CA LEU A 109 4.62 -4.30 -5.19
C LEU A 109 3.37 -5.13 -5.45
N VAL A 110 3.48 -6.44 -5.32
CA VAL A 110 2.33 -7.33 -5.48
C VAL A 110 1.60 -7.48 -4.15
N PHE A 111 0.30 -7.24 -4.15
CA PHE A 111 -0.60 -7.51 -3.04
C PHE A 111 -1.61 -8.57 -3.43
N GLY A 112 -1.90 -9.51 -2.53
CA GLY A 112 -2.78 -10.63 -2.81
C GLY A 112 -3.61 -11.05 -1.62
N GLU A 113 -4.65 -11.84 -1.85
CA GLU A 113 -5.53 -12.33 -0.78
C GLU A 113 -4.76 -13.08 0.33
N GLY A 114 -4.67 -12.44 1.49
CA GLY A 114 -4.21 -13.04 2.73
C GLY A 114 -5.33 -13.85 3.37
N LYS A 115 -5.38 -15.16 3.11
CA LYS A 115 -6.42 -16.06 3.65
C LYS A 115 -6.50 -16.05 5.19
N SER A 116 -5.37 -15.89 5.88
CA SER A 116 -5.29 -15.75 7.34
C SER A 116 -5.58 -14.34 7.86
N MET A 117 -5.80 -13.37 6.96
CA MET A 117 -5.96 -11.94 7.26
C MET A 117 -7.34 -11.45 6.80
N ASN A 118 -8.40 -12.24 6.99
CA ASN A 118 -9.77 -11.90 6.58
C ASN A 118 -9.89 -11.52 5.09
N GLY A 119 -9.09 -12.16 4.23
CA GLY A 119 -9.09 -11.91 2.79
C GLY A 119 -8.53 -10.54 2.40
N TYR A 120 -7.79 -9.86 3.28
CA TYR A 120 -7.14 -8.59 2.97
C TYR A 120 -6.11 -8.78 1.86
N TYR A 121 -5.97 -7.79 0.99
CA TYR A 121 -4.90 -7.79 0.00
C TYR A 121 -3.58 -7.42 0.68
N THR A 122 -2.79 -8.42 1.08
CA THR A 122 -1.53 -8.28 1.81
C THR A 122 -0.31 -8.33 0.90
N LEU A 123 0.78 -7.70 1.31
CA LEU A 123 2.05 -7.69 0.58
C LEU A 123 2.54 -9.13 0.32
N GLN A 124 2.88 -9.40 -0.94
CA GLN A 124 3.43 -10.66 -1.40
C GLN A 124 4.94 -10.53 -1.62
N ALA A 125 5.65 -11.65 -1.50
CA ALA A 125 7.08 -11.75 -1.71
C ALA A 125 7.37 -13.03 -2.49
N THR A 126 8.52 -13.11 -3.16
CA THR A 126 8.98 -14.35 -3.81
C THR A 126 9.37 -15.40 -2.78
N GLU A 127 9.89 -14.95 -1.62
CA GLU A 127 10.26 -15.79 -0.49
C GLU A 127 10.01 -15.02 0.81
N TRP A 128 9.61 -15.73 1.87
CA TRP A 128 9.52 -15.21 3.22
C TRP A 128 10.54 -15.91 4.14
N LYS A 129 11.35 -15.13 4.85
CA LYS A 129 12.32 -15.61 5.84
C LYS A 129 12.37 -14.68 7.04
N ASP A 130 12.21 -15.23 8.25
CA ASP A 130 12.25 -14.47 9.51
C ASP A 130 11.32 -13.24 9.53
N GLY A 131 10.13 -13.39 8.92
CA GLY A 131 9.12 -12.33 8.81
C GLY A 131 9.45 -11.23 7.79
N ARG A 132 10.49 -11.41 6.97
CA ARG A 132 10.90 -10.50 5.90
C ARG A 132 10.68 -11.16 4.55
N GLY A 133 10.34 -10.35 3.56
CA GLY A 133 10.03 -10.78 2.21
C GLY A 133 11.13 -10.39 1.24
N THR A 134 11.51 -11.33 0.39
CA THR A 134 12.33 -11.07 -0.81
C THR A 134 11.42 -10.53 -1.91
N ILE A 135 11.69 -9.32 -2.41
CA ILE A 135 10.81 -8.57 -3.32
C ILE A 135 11.61 -8.06 -4.51
N ASN A 136 11.09 -8.28 -5.72
CA ASN A 136 11.57 -7.59 -6.92
C ASN A 136 10.95 -6.19 -6.95
N TYR A 137 11.78 -5.16 -7.09
CA TYR A 137 11.35 -3.78 -7.21
C TYR A 137 12.29 -3.02 -8.16
N GLY A 138 11.76 -2.52 -9.27
CA GLY A 138 12.59 -2.16 -10.42
C GLY A 138 13.34 -3.40 -10.93
N ASP A 139 14.60 -3.23 -11.30
CA ASP A 139 15.46 -4.33 -11.79
C ASP A 139 16.25 -5.02 -10.68
N GLN A 140 15.88 -4.81 -9.42
CA GLN A 140 16.67 -5.22 -8.26
C GLN A 140 15.85 -6.01 -7.24
N LEU A 141 16.57 -6.84 -6.46
CA LEU A 141 16.02 -7.64 -5.38
C LEU A 141 16.25 -6.94 -4.04
N TYR A 142 15.19 -6.77 -3.26
CA TYR A 142 15.23 -6.16 -1.94
C TYR A 142 14.71 -7.10 -0.87
N MET A 143 15.16 -6.87 0.36
CA MET A 143 14.59 -7.47 1.56
C MET A 143 13.69 -6.47 2.26
N SER A 144 12.47 -6.86 2.60
CA SER A 144 11.56 -6.00 3.34
C SER A 144 11.87 -5.96 4.85
N ASN A 145 11.26 -5.00 5.56
CA ASN A 145 11.24 -5.00 7.02
C ASN A 145 10.45 -6.19 7.59
N ALA A 146 10.79 -6.59 8.82
CA ALA A 146 10.09 -7.65 9.52
C ALA A 146 8.60 -7.30 9.71
N GLY A 147 7.74 -8.31 9.56
CA GLY A 147 6.29 -8.19 9.69
C GLY A 147 5.59 -7.62 8.46
N SER A 148 6.32 -7.31 7.38
CA SER A 148 5.74 -6.65 6.20
C SER A 148 4.68 -7.49 5.48
N GLY A 149 4.66 -8.81 5.67
CA GLY A 149 3.64 -9.71 5.09
C GLY A 149 2.23 -9.50 5.66
N SER A 150 2.12 -8.78 6.78
CA SER A 150 0.83 -8.35 7.36
C SER A 150 0.35 -6.99 6.84
N ILE A 151 1.15 -6.29 6.03
CA ILE A 151 0.79 -4.99 5.46
C ILE A 151 -0.22 -5.21 4.36
N TYR A 152 -1.28 -4.41 4.34
CA TYR A 152 -2.41 -4.59 3.41
C TYR A 152 -2.85 -3.28 2.76
N LEU A 153 -3.63 -3.41 1.69
CA LEU A 153 -4.22 -2.29 0.97
C LEU A 153 -5.46 -1.74 1.65
N LEU A 154 -5.57 -0.42 1.65
CA LEU A 154 -6.70 0.37 2.07
C LEU A 154 -7.25 1.13 0.85
N PHE A 155 -8.55 1.42 0.84
CA PHE A 155 -9.17 2.28 -0.18
C PHE A 155 -10.32 3.10 0.42
N LYS A 156 -10.79 4.11 -0.32
CA LYS A 156 -11.97 4.88 0.07
C LYS A 156 -13.21 4.25 -0.54
N LEU A 157 -14.04 3.64 0.30
CA LEU A 157 -15.37 3.19 -0.10
C LEU A 157 -16.38 4.31 0.13
N LYS A 158 -16.93 4.88 -0.94
CA LYS A 158 -18.07 5.79 -0.86
C LYS A 158 -19.34 5.00 -1.17
N LYS A 159 -20.10 4.65 -0.13
CA LYS A 159 -21.47 4.14 -0.31
C LYS A 159 -22.35 5.34 -0.64
N LEU A 160 -22.87 5.41 -1.86
CA LEU A 160 -23.98 6.30 -2.16
C LEU A 160 -25.22 5.64 -1.53
N ASP A 161 -25.77 6.23 -0.48
CA ASP A 161 -26.95 5.76 0.27
C ASP A 161 -28.25 5.83 -0.57
N GLN A 162 -28.27 5.20 -1.75
CA GLN A 162 -29.50 4.96 -2.49
C GLN A 162 -30.07 3.58 -2.18
N TYR A 163 -30.01 3.15 -0.91
CA TYR A 163 -30.80 2.03 -0.45
C TYR A 163 -32.19 2.53 -0.03
N ARG A 164 -33.06 2.79 -1.02
CA ARG A 164 -34.51 2.94 -0.78
C ARG A 164 -35.07 1.59 -0.32
N LYS A 165 -35.01 1.31 0.97
CA LYS A 165 -35.60 0.11 1.56
C LYS A 165 -37.13 0.21 1.46
N LYS A 166 -37.74 -0.51 0.52
CA LYS A 166 -39.21 -0.62 0.41
C LYS A 166 -39.71 -1.57 1.50
N GLN A 167 -39.91 -1.07 2.71
CA GLN A 167 -40.46 -1.86 3.82
C GLN A 167 -41.99 -1.87 3.76
N LYS A 168 -42.58 -3.07 3.73
CA LYS A 168 -44.02 -3.28 3.93
C LYS A 168 -44.20 -4.02 5.24
N ILE A 169 -44.74 -3.34 6.25
CA ILE A 169 -45.14 -3.96 7.51
C ILE A 169 -46.56 -4.50 7.33
N VAL A 170 -46.74 -5.81 7.47
CA VAL A 170 -48.05 -6.48 7.40
C VAL A 170 -48.55 -6.78 8.81
N LYS A 171 -49.86 -6.59 9.05
CA LYS A 171 -50.46 -6.67 10.39
C LYS A 171 -51.03 -8.05 10.76
N GLY A 172 -50.78 -9.08 9.93
CA GLY A 172 -51.43 -10.38 10.04
C GLY A 172 -52.91 -10.36 9.66
N ARG A 173 -53.50 -11.54 9.42
CA ARG A 173 -54.92 -11.72 9.12
C ARG A 173 -55.52 -12.63 10.19
N LYS A 174 -56.68 -12.24 10.75
CA LYS A 174 -57.42 -13.06 11.72
C LYS A 174 -58.34 -14.05 10.99
N VAL A 175 -58.58 -15.19 11.66
CA VAL A 175 -59.67 -16.13 11.35
C VAL A 175 -60.96 -15.56 11.88
#